data_AF-A0A7G6XXB4-F1
#
_entry.id   AF-A0A7G6XXB4-F1
#
_cell.length_a   1.000
_cell.length_b   1.000
_cell.length_c   1.000
_cell.angle_alpha   90.00
_cell.angle_beta   90.00
_cell.angle_gamma   90.00
#
_symmetry.space_group_name_H-M   'P 1'
#
loop_
_entity.id
_entity.type
_entity.pdbx_description
1 polymer ?
#
loop_
_entity_poly.entity_id
_entity_poly.type
_entity_poly.pdbx_seq_one_letter_code
_entity_poly.pdbx_strand_id
1 'polypeptide(L)'
;MLAREFSGDDWQTLLLSAEALAGFSLVELRQMRSVLDRYVERIRIVFVIRDPVDWAVSVAQQYLRSRSNIEVVLSQPEPVQWRAIVGRMRHVFGAAAVEVYAYEDLSIERDAFAARFVAAAGLPRTIAPLLQGDRQSVNESLSMEAALMLGRFNVRVPEAIDGARNPARSGFEPQIFAGLPGGRFDLPDTARRLAYAQSRDDVAFVDRQYGIARYTYSPEQLAPSGYTEDVSIGFLDALADRLYTTDAEAAAGRLLLDSIHWHARGETARGDALLQQAIVRFPHNRRVARANAQRRRD
;
A
#
# COMPACT_ATOMS: atom_id res chain seq x y z
N MET A 1 22.32 10.57 5.50
CA MET A 1 21.20 10.98 6.36
C MET A 1 21.14 10.10 7.61
N LEU A 2 20.92 8.78 7.50
CA LEU A 2 20.86 7.84 8.64
C LEU A 2 22.05 7.88 9.61
N ALA A 3 23.29 7.97 9.12
CA ALA A 3 24.47 7.99 9.98
C ALA A 3 24.51 9.17 10.98
N ARG A 4 23.87 10.30 10.64
CA ARG A 4 23.78 11.47 11.52
C ARG A 4 22.68 11.32 12.58
N GLU A 5 21.61 10.60 12.25
CA GLU A 5 20.51 10.32 13.18
C GLU A 5 20.89 9.22 14.18
N PHE A 6 21.77 8.29 13.80
CA PHE A 6 22.21 7.18 14.67
C PHE A 6 23.41 7.52 15.55
N SER A 7 24.16 8.59 15.25
CA SER A 7 25.36 8.98 16.00
C SER A 7 25.09 9.79 17.27
N GLY A 8 23.82 10.01 17.63
CA GLY A 8 23.47 10.59 18.93
C GLY A 8 23.72 9.58 20.05
N ASP A 9 24.23 10.05 21.20
CA ASP A 9 24.44 9.23 22.39
C ASP A 9 23.22 9.23 23.33
N ASP A 10 22.10 9.84 22.93
CA ASP A 10 20.93 10.12 23.75
C ASP A 10 19.81 9.07 23.64
N TRP A 11 20.04 7.96 22.92
CA TRP A 11 19.08 6.87 22.78
C TRP A 11 19.64 5.55 23.31
N GLN A 12 18.75 4.73 23.89
CA GLN A 12 19.07 3.39 24.38
C GLN A 12 18.42 2.28 23.55
N THR A 13 17.45 2.63 22.71
CA THR A 13 16.78 1.66 21.83
C THR A 13 16.39 2.33 20.52
N LEU A 14 16.77 1.68 19.41
CA LEU A 14 16.36 2.05 18.07
C LEU A 14 15.17 1.18 17.66
N LEU A 15 14.03 1.81 17.35
CA LEU A 15 12.86 1.13 16.81
C LEU A 15 12.70 1.48 15.33
N LEU A 16 12.70 0.47 14.46
CA LEU A 16 12.50 0.63 13.03
C LEU A 16 11.19 -0.04 12.60
N SER A 17 10.30 0.72 11.97
CA SER A 17 9.21 0.13 11.19
C SER A 17 9.80 -0.39 9.87
N ALA A 18 9.51 -1.65 9.55
CA ALA A 18 10.34 -2.37 8.59
C ALA A 18 9.55 -3.34 7.70
N GLU A 19 8.34 -2.95 7.27
CA GLU A 19 7.49 -3.76 6.37
C GLU A 19 8.25 -4.18 5.10
N ALA A 20 9.03 -3.27 4.52
CA ALA A 20 9.84 -3.54 3.33
C ALA A 20 10.91 -4.65 3.52
N LEU A 21 11.31 -4.97 4.76
CA LEU A 21 12.29 -6.03 5.02
C LEU A 21 11.79 -7.41 4.61
N ALA A 22 10.47 -7.61 4.55
CA ALA A 22 9.90 -8.84 4.04
C ALA A 22 10.37 -9.13 2.59
N GLY A 23 10.59 -8.08 1.79
CA GLY A 23 11.06 -8.17 0.40
C GLY A 23 12.58 -8.32 0.24
N PHE A 24 13.38 -8.14 1.29
CA PHE A 24 14.84 -8.14 1.17
C PHE A 24 15.38 -9.54 0.89
N SER A 25 16.36 -9.60 -0.01
CA SER A 25 17.22 -10.76 -0.25
C SER A 25 18.18 -11.01 0.92
N LEU A 26 18.81 -12.19 0.94
CA LEU A 26 19.84 -12.50 1.94
C LEU A 26 21.03 -11.54 1.91
N VAL A 27 21.38 -11.01 0.73
CA VAL A 27 22.50 -10.06 0.58
C VAL A 27 22.12 -8.72 1.22
N GLU A 28 20.93 -8.20 0.91
CA GLU A 28 20.43 -6.94 1.47
C GLU A 28 20.25 -7.01 2.99
N LEU A 29 19.72 -8.13 3.51
CA LEU A 29 19.61 -8.34 4.96
C LEU A 29 20.99 -8.37 5.64
N ARG A 30 22.01 -8.99 5.04
CA ARG A 30 23.39 -8.99 5.58
C ARG A 30 24.00 -7.59 5.57
N GLN A 31 23.78 -6.84 4.50
CA GLN A 31 24.23 -5.45 4.42
C GLN A 31 23.56 -4.60 5.50
N MET A 32 22.24 -4.75 5.68
CA MET A 32 21.50 -4.07 6.75
C MET A 32 22.05 -4.46 8.14
N ARG A 33 22.23 -5.76 8.41
CA ARG A 33 22.83 -6.22 9.67
C ARG A 33 24.20 -5.59 9.91
N SER A 34 25.08 -5.61 8.91
CA SER A 34 26.41 -4.99 9.02
C SER A 34 26.34 -3.49 9.30
N VAL A 35 25.34 -2.79 8.75
CA VAL A 35 25.12 -1.37 9.05
C VAL A 35 24.66 -1.19 10.50
N LEU A 36 23.71 -1.98 10.98
CA LEU A 36 23.13 -1.89 12.32
C LEU A 36 24.09 -2.31 13.43
N ASP A 37 24.90 -3.34 13.21
CA ASP A 37 25.90 -3.86 14.17
C ASP A 37 26.96 -2.79 14.56
N ARG A 38 27.04 -1.67 13.84
CA ARG A 38 27.89 -0.51 14.20
C ARG A 38 27.27 0.41 15.25
N TYR A 39 25.97 0.30 15.48
CA TYR A 39 25.21 1.23 16.34
C TYR A 39 24.50 0.50 17.49
N VAL A 40 24.14 -0.77 17.32
CA VAL A 40 23.42 -1.54 18.34
C VAL A 40 24.15 -2.82 18.73
N GLU A 41 24.07 -3.19 20.00
CA GLU A 41 24.65 -4.45 20.51
C GLU A 41 23.75 -5.66 20.26
N ARG A 42 22.43 -5.43 20.22
CA ARG A 42 21.41 -6.48 20.09
C ARG A 42 20.34 -6.06 19.10
N ILE A 43 20.05 -6.96 18.17
CA ILE A 43 18.94 -6.82 17.23
C ILE A 43 17.84 -7.81 17.61
N ARG A 44 16.60 -7.32 17.66
CA ARG A 44 15.38 -8.13 17.78
C ARG A 44 14.46 -7.80 16.62
N ILE A 45 13.80 -8.83 16.09
CA ILE A 45 12.84 -8.75 15.00
C ILE A 45 11.52 -9.25 15.55
N VAL A 46 10.56 -8.34 15.65
CA VAL A 46 9.17 -8.65 15.99
C VAL A 46 8.39 -8.75 14.69
N PHE A 47 8.07 -9.97 14.27
CA PHE A 47 7.36 -10.24 13.03
C PHE A 47 5.90 -10.56 13.32
N VAL A 48 4.99 -9.66 12.96
CA VAL A 48 3.56 -9.83 13.19
C VAL A 48 2.91 -10.44 11.96
N ILE A 49 2.28 -11.60 12.13
CA ILE A 49 1.46 -12.27 11.10
C ILE A 49 -0.02 -12.11 11.45
N ARG A 50 -0.91 -12.34 10.49
CA ARG A 50 -2.37 -12.35 10.70
C ARG A 50 -2.95 -13.54 9.95
N ASP A 51 -4.25 -13.80 10.09
CA ASP A 51 -4.91 -14.83 9.28
C ASP A 51 -4.53 -14.69 7.79
N PRO A 52 -4.09 -15.78 7.11
CA PRO A 52 -3.56 -15.67 5.74
C PRO A 52 -4.61 -15.24 4.71
N VAL A 53 -5.89 -15.51 4.94
CA VAL A 53 -6.97 -15.06 4.06
C VAL A 53 -7.25 -13.58 4.26
N ASP A 54 -7.36 -13.13 5.52
CA ASP A 54 -7.44 -11.70 5.82
C ASP A 54 -6.18 -10.95 5.36
N TRP A 55 -5.04 -11.64 5.33
CA TRP A 55 -3.82 -11.11 4.75
C TRP A 55 -3.91 -10.90 3.25
N ALA A 56 -4.40 -11.89 2.52
CA ALA A 56 -4.62 -11.77 1.09
C ALA A 56 -5.60 -10.63 0.76
N VAL A 57 -6.67 -10.46 1.54
CA VAL A 57 -7.64 -9.36 1.36
C VAL A 57 -6.97 -7.99 1.48
N SER A 58 -6.15 -7.78 2.50
CA SER A 58 -5.51 -6.47 2.67
C SER A 58 -4.33 -6.24 1.74
N VAL A 59 -3.62 -7.28 1.28
CA VAL A 59 -2.62 -7.15 0.21
C VAL A 59 -3.28 -6.82 -1.12
N ALA A 60 -4.40 -7.48 -1.45
CA ALA A 60 -5.21 -7.15 -2.61
C ALA A 60 -5.61 -5.67 -2.62
N GLN A 61 -6.06 -5.14 -1.48
CA GLN A 61 -6.38 -3.72 -1.35
C GLN A 61 -5.16 -2.81 -1.52
N GLN A 62 -3.99 -3.19 -0.99
CA GLN A 62 -2.74 -2.46 -1.22
C GLN A 62 -2.37 -2.45 -2.72
N TYR A 63 -2.48 -3.59 -3.42
CA TYR A 63 -2.24 -3.70 -4.85
C TYR A 63 -3.18 -2.84 -5.68
N LEU A 64 -4.46 -2.74 -5.31
CA LEU A 64 -5.39 -1.83 -5.97
C LEU A 64 -5.00 -0.37 -5.81
N ARG A 65 -4.51 0.00 -4.63
CA ARG A 65 -3.98 1.35 -4.38
C ARG A 65 -2.69 1.61 -5.13
N SER A 66 -1.82 0.60 -5.24
CA SER A 66 -0.60 0.63 -6.03
C SER A 66 -0.84 0.28 -7.51
N ARG A 67 -2.09 0.41 -7.98
CA ARG A 67 -2.46 0.55 -9.39
C ARG A 67 -2.49 -0.75 -10.21
N SER A 68 -2.76 -1.88 -9.56
CA SER A 68 -2.95 -3.17 -10.23
C SER A 68 -4.31 -3.31 -10.93
N ASN A 69 -4.36 -4.23 -11.90
CA ASN A 69 -5.59 -4.68 -12.55
C ASN A 69 -6.49 -5.41 -11.52
N ILE A 70 -7.77 -5.01 -11.44
CA ILE A 70 -8.71 -5.53 -10.44
C ILE A 70 -9.05 -6.99 -10.64
N GLU A 71 -9.22 -7.46 -11.88
CA GLU A 71 -9.51 -8.86 -12.17
C GLU A 71 -8.39 -9.78 -11.68
N VAL A 72 -7.14 -9.38 -11.93
CA VAL A 72 -5.96 -10.13 -11.45
C VAL A 72 -5.95 -10.15 -9.93
N VAL A 73 -6.13 -9.00 -9.28
CA VAL A 73 -6.12 -8.91 -7.82
C VAL A 73 -7.23 -9.75 -7.18
N LEU A 74 -8.44 -9.76 -7.76
CA LEU A 74 -9.58 -10.49 -7.24
C LEU A 74 -9.54 -12.00 -7.53
N SER A 75 -8.76 -12.45 -8.52
CA SER A 75 -8.69 -13.87 -8.91
C SER A 75 -7.39 -14.56 -8.51
N GLN A 76 -6.32 -13.81 -8.28
CA GLN A 76 -4.97 -14.31 -7.99
C GLN A 76 -4.44 -13.62 -6.73
N PRO A 77 -4.93 -14.01 -5.53
CA PRO A 77 -4.40 -13.48 -4.28
C PRO A 77 -2.91 -13.78 -4.16
N GLU A 78 -2.16 -12.84 -3.59
CA GLU A 78 -0.77 -13.08 -3.22
C GLU A 78 -0.73 -14.19 -2.16
N PRO A 79 0.13 -15.21 -2.29
CA PRO A 79 0.35 -16.17 -1.23
C PRO A 79 1.22 -15.56 -0.13
N VAL A 80 0.93 -15.88 1.13
CA VAL A 80 1.88 -15.61 2.23
C VAL A 80 3.16 -16.41 2.01
N GLN A 81 4.29 -15.87 2.47
CA GLN A 81 5.60 -16.52 2.35
C GLN A 81 6.36 -16.50 3.69
N TRP A 82 5.65 -16.65 4.81
CA TRP A 82 6.20 -16.54 6.16
C TRP A 82 7.43 -17.43 6.39
N ARG A 83 7.40 -18.69 5.95
CA ARG A 83 8.52 -19.63 6.06
C ARG A 83 9.76 -19.11 5.37
N ALA A 84 9.61 -18.58 4.15
CA ALA A 84 10.73 -18.03 3.40
C ALA A 84 11.26 -16.73 4.04
N ILE A 85 10.37 -15.80 4.38
CA ILE A 85 10.72 -14.50 4.98
C ILE A 85 11.39 -14.69 6.34
N VAL A 86 10.72 -15.38 7.26
CA VAL A 86 11.23 -15.67 8.61
C VAL A 86 12.50 -16.52 8.53
N GLY A 87 12.56 -17.49 7.60
CA GLY A 87 13.77 -18.29 7.36
C GLY A 87 14.98 -17.45 6.99
N ARG A 88 14.83 -16.48 6.07
CA ARG A 88 15.90 -15.53 5.70
C ARG A 88 16.32 -14.68 6.89
N MET A 89 15.37 -14.15 7.66
CA MET A 89 15.66 -13.35 8.84
C MET A 89 16.40 -14.17 9.91
N ARG A 90 15.96 -15.38 10.22
CA ARG A 90 16.64 -16.28 11.16
C ARG A 90 18.05 -16.64 10.71
N HIS A 91 18.24 -16.85 9.41
CA HIS A 91 19.56 -17.14 8.84
C HIS A 91 20.53 -15.97 9.03
N VAL A 92 20.06 -14.73 8.85
CA VAL A 92 20.92 -13.54 8.94
C VAL A 92 21.09 -13.03 10.36
N PHE A 93 20.04 -12.97 11.18
CA PHE A 93 20.05 -12.37 12.52
C PHE A 93 20.14 -13.40 13.66
N GLY A 94 19.97 -14.69 13.35
CA GLY A 94 19.91 -15.76 14.33
C GLY A 94 18.48 -16.08 14.78
N ALA A 95 18.22 -17.34 15.11
CA ALA A 95 16.88 -17.79 15.48
C ALA A 95 16.32 -17.08 16.72
N ALA A 96 17.16 -16.83 17.72
CA ALA A 96 16.77 -16.14 18.96
C ALA A 96 16.48 -14.64 18.77
N ALA A 97 16.86 -14.06 17.63
CA ALA A 97 16.55 -12.67 17.31
C ALA A 97 15.17 -12.49 16.68
N VAL A 98 14.50 -13.56 16.25
CA VAL A 98 13.24 -13.48 15.49
C VAL A 98 12.09 -14.06 16.31
N GLU A 99 11.18 -13.18 16.71
CA GLU A 99 9.95 -13.52 17.43
C GLU A 99 8.76 -13.29 16.50
N VAL A 100 7.82 -14.23 16.45
CA VAL A 100 6.63 -14.16 15.59
C VAL A 100 5.39 -14.10 16.46
N TYR A 101 4.49 -13.16 16.16
CA TYR A 101 3.25 -12.95 16.90
C TYR A 101 2.04 -12.94 15.96
N ALA A 102 0.91 -13.46 16.43
CA ALA A 102 -0.37 -13.25 15.77
C ALA A 102 -0.88 -11.82 16.03
N TYR A 103 -1.35 -11.17 14.98
CA TYR A 103 -1.91 -9.82 15.01
C TYR A 103 -3.11 -9.76 15.95
N GLU A 104 -3.97 -10.78 15.90
CA GLU A 104 -5.20 -10.82 16.68
C GLU A 104 -4.92 -10.87 18.19
N ASP A 105 -3.79 -11.43 18.62
CA ASP A 105 -3.39 -11.46 20.04
C ASP A 105 -2.94 -10.06 20.50
N LEU A 106 -2.34 -9.29 19.58
CA LEU A 106 -1.96 -7.90 19.80
C LEU A 106 -3.17 -6.95 19.69
N SER A 107 -4.20 -7.30 18.93
CA SER A 107 -5.33 -6.41 18.59
C SER A 107 -6.62 -6.67 19.38
N ILE A 108 -6.63 -7.56 20.37
CA ILE A 108 -7.83 -7.87 21.19
C ILE A 108 -8.50 -6.59 21.71
N GLU A 109 -7.71 -5.62 22.15
CA GLU A 109 -8.16 -4.30 22.55
C GLU A 109 -7.48 -3.27 21.63
N ARG A 110 -8.25 -2.67 20.72
CA ARG A 110 -7.73 -1.73 19.71
C ARG A 110 -6.92 -0.59 20.33
N ASP A 111 -7.40 -0.05 21.44
CA ASP A 111 -6.73 1.04 22.18
C ASP A 111 -5.44 0.58 22.88
N ALA A 112 -5.25 -0.74 23.04
CA ALA A 112 -4.08 -1.35 23.65
C ALA A 112 -3.10 -1.95 22.63
N PHE A 113 -3.37 -1.91 21.31
CA PHE A 113 -2.47 -2.52 20.31
C PHE A 113 -1.04 -2.00 20.46
N ALA A 114 -0.87 -0.68 20.52
CA ALA A 114 0.43 -0.06 20.72
C ALA A 114 1.10 -0.53 22.02
N ALA A 115 0.35 -0.65 23.11
CA ALA A 115 0.87 -1.10 24.41
C ALA A 115 1.29 -2.58 24.38
N ARG A 116 0.51 -3.44 23.71
CA ARG A 116 0.80 -4.87 23.54
C ARG A 116 1.99 -5.09 22.59
N PHE A 117 2.07 -4.32 21.50
CA PHE A 117 3.21 -4.33 20.61
C PHE A 117 4.49 -3.89 21.33
N VAL A 118 4.44 -2.80 22.10
CA VAL A 118 5.55 -2.32 22.94
C VAL A 118 6.00 -3.41 23.92
N ALA A 119 5.05 -4.08 24.58
CA ALA A 119 5.37 -5.18 25.48
C ALA A 119 6.03 -6.37 24.74
N ALA A 120 5.51 -6.76 23.58
CA ALA A 120 6.10 -7.82 22.75
C ALA A 120 7.51 -7.46 22.26
N ALA A 121 7.72 -6.20 21.88
CA ALA A 121 9.02 -5.64 21.55
C ALA A 121 9.96 -5.48 22.76
N GLY A 122 9.53 -5.81 23.97
CA GLY A 122 10.28 -5.64 25.22
C GLY A 122 10.63 -4.19 25.54
N LEU A 123 9.81 -3.26 25.05
CA LEU A 123 9.97 -1.83 25.25
C LEU A 123 9.21 -1.38 26.51
N PRO A 124 9.64 -0.29 27.18
CA PRO A 124 8.89 0.29 28.30
C PRO A 124 7.49 0.73 27.87
N ARG A 125 6.46 0.46 28.69
CA ARG A 125 5.06 0.84 28.41
C ARG A 125 4.88 2.34 28.14
N THR A 126 5.76 3.19 28.68
CA THR A 126 5.79 4.64 28.45
C THR A 126 6.00 5.02 26.98
N ILE A 127 6.49 4.10 26.14
CA ILE A 127 6.66 4.30 24.69
C ILE A 127 5.33 4.15 23.93
N ALA A 128 4.33 3.44 24.47
CA ALA A 128 3.09 3.14 23.75
C ALA A 128 2.35 4.37 23.21
N PRO A 129 2.22 5.49 23.95
CA PRO A 129 1.61 6.71 23.42
C PRO A 129 2.35 7.30 22.21
N LEU A 130 3.67 7.12 22.11
CA LEU A 130 4.47 7.61 20.99
C LEU A 130 4.18 6.85 19.68
N LEU A 131 3.70 5.61 19.79
CA LEU A 131 3.32 4.78 18.64
C LEU A 131 1.87 4.95 18.21
N GLN A 132 1.03 5.64 19.00
CA GLN A 132 -0.40 5.76 18.70
C GLN A 132 -0.70 6.67 17.50
N GLY A 133 0.31 7.41 17.00
CA GLY A 133 0.16 8.32 15.85
C GLY A 133 -0.88 9.42 16.08
N ASP A 134 -0.93 10.39 15.18
CA ASP A 134 -2.08 11.27 15.13
C ASP A 134 -3.29 10.43 14.68
N ARG A 135 -4.33 10.37 15.51
CA ARG A 135 -5.58 9.61 15.28
C ARG A 135 -6.21 9.83 13.89
N GLN A 136 -5.79 10.85 13.16
CA GLN A 136 -6.31 11.22 11.83
C GLN A 136 -5.81 10.34 10.67
N SER A 137 -4.71 9.58 10.82
CA SER A 137 -4.27 8.67 9.74
C SER A 137 -4.67 7.23 10.00
N VAL A 138 -5.96 6.97 10.21
CA VAL A 138 -6.46 5.59 10.07
C VAL A 138 -6.26 5.23 8.60
N ASN A 139 -5.51 4.17 8.32
CA ASN A 139 -5.45 3.57 6.98
C ASN A 139 -6.83 2.98 6.67
N GLU A 140 -7.81 3.83 6.41
CA GLU A 140 -9.18 3.43 6.13
C GLU A 140 -9.17 2.56 4.90
N SER A 141 -9.57 1.31 5.05
CA SER A 141 -9.81 0.43 3.92
C SER A 141 -10.82 1.08 2.97
N LEU A 142 -10.59 0.95 1.67
CA LEU A 142 -11.61 1.28 0.68
C LEU A 142 -12.83 0.38 0.92
N SER A 143 -14.03 0.92 0.69
CA SER A 143 -15.22 0.08 0.52
C SER A 143 -15.08 -0.80 -0.73
N MET A 144 -15.93 -1.83 -0.84
CA MET A 144 -15.95 -2.72 -2.01
C MET A 144 -16.14 -1.92 -3.30
N GLU A 145 -17.14 -1.05 -3.31
CA GLU A 145 -17.51 -0.21 -4.43
C GLU A 145 -16.37 0.75 -4.81
N ALA A 146 -15.75 1.37 -3.81
CA ALA A 146 -14.58 2.23 -4.02
C ALA A 146 -13.40 1.46 -4.63
N ALA A 147 -13.14 0.24 -4.18
CA ALA A 147 -12.07 -0.61 -4.69
C ALA A 147 -12.35 -1.06 -6.14
N LEU A 148 -13.59 -1.46 -6.44
CA LEU A 148 -14.02 -1.81 -7.79
C LEU A 148 -13.89 -0.61 -8.74
N MET A 149 -14.36 0.57 -8.33
CA MET A 149 -14.23 1.80 -9.10
C MET A 149 -12.77 2.20 -9.34
N LEU A 150 -11.92 2.15 -8.31
CA LEU A 150 -10.48 2.41 -8.43
C LEU A 150 -9.82 1.41 -9.38
N GLY A 151 -10.19 0.14 -9.28
CA GLY A 151 -9.75 -0.92 -10.18
C GLY A 151 -10.05 -0.62 -11.65
N ARG A 152 -11.30 -0.24 -11.95
CA ARG A 152 -11.75 0.15 -13.29
C ARG A 152 -11.07 1.42 -13.79
N PHE A 153 -10.80 2.36 -12.90
CA PHE A 153 -10.00 3.55 -13.20
C PHE A 153 -8.55 3.18 -13.53
N ASN A 154 -7.95 2.25 -12.79
CA ASN A 154 -6.56 1.83 -13.01
C ASN A 154 -6.33 1.22 -14.40
N VAL A 155 -7.34 0.55 -14.96
CA VAL A 155 -7.29 0.02 -16.34
C VAL A 155 -7.23 1.16 -17.37
N ARG A 156 -7.98 2.25 -17.16
CA ARG A 156 -8.05 3.40 -18.07
C ARG A 156 -6.82 4.29 -18.00
N VAL A 157 -6.26 4.40 -16.80
CA VAL A 157 -5.07 5.19 -16.53
C VAL A 157 -4.03 4.23 -15.96
N PRO A 158 -3.31 3.41 -16.71
CA PRO A 158 -2.32 2.49 -16.12
C PRO A 158 -1.24 3.26 -15.36
N GLU A 159 -0.50 2.61 -14.45
CA GLU A 159 0.61 3.27 -13.74
C GLU A 159 1.72 3.71 -14.69
N ALA A 160 2.04 2.85 -15.66
CA ALA A 160 3.10 3.07 -16.63
C ALA A 160 2.58 2.83 -18.05
N ILE A 161 3.14 3.56 -19.00
CA ILE A 161 2.98 3.38 -20.44
C ILE A 161 4.40 3.29 -21.00
N ASP A 162 4.72 2.21 -21.70
CA ASP A 162 6.05 1.96 -22.28
C ASP A 162 7.20 2.06 -21.24
N GLY A 163 6.95 1.57 -20.03
CA GLY A 163 7.93 1.56 -18.93
C GLY A 163 8.12 2.92 -18.22
N ALA A 164 7.50 3.99 -18.70
CA ALA A 164 7.51 5.29 -18.06
C ALA A 164 6.22 5.53 -17.27
N ARG A 165 6.30 6.26 -16.15
CA ARG A 165 5.09 6.64 -15.38
C ARG A 165 4.10 7.36 -16.29
N ASN A 166 2.85 6.88 -16.28
CA ASN A 166 1.77 7.48 -17.02
C ASN A 166 1.57 8.92 -16.56
N PRO A 167 1.76 9.92 -17.43
CA PRO A 167 1.71 11.31 -17.01
C PRO A 167 0.29 11.73 -16.63
N ALA A 168 -0.76 10.99 -17.00
CA ALA A 168 -2.12 11.22 -16.51
C ALA A 168 -2.29 10.90 -15.01
N ARG A 169 -1.37 10.16 -14.37
CA ARG A 169 -1.43 9.84 -12.94
C ARG A 169 -1.01 11.00 -12.05
N SER A 170 -1.88 11.42 -11.15
CA SER A 170 -1.58 12.33 -10.05
C SER A 170 -0.87 11.63 -8.89
N GLY A 171 -1.19 10.36 -8.64
CA GLY A 171 -0.76 9.61 -7.46
C GLY A 171 -1.64 9.81 -6.22
N PHE A 172 -2.67 10.66 -6.31
CA PHE A 172 -3.65 10.90 -5.25
C PHE A 172 -4.97 10.17 -5.51
N GLU A 173 -5.06 9.36 -6.56
CA GLU A 173 -6.31 8.72 -6.96
C GLU A 173 -6.92 7.87 -5.85
N PRO A 174 -6.16 7.06 -5.07
CA PRO A 174 -6.74 6.32 -3.95
C PRO A 174 -7.45 7.20 -2.92
N GLN A 175 -7.01 8.46 -2.73
CA GLN A 175 -7.64 9.39 -1.78
C GLN A 175 -8.98 9.93 -2.31
N ILE A 176 -9.18 10.00 -3.62
CA ILE A 176 -10.45 10.40 -4.24
C ILE A 176 -11.54 9.38 -3.93
N PHE A 177 -11.16 8.10 -3.86
CA PHE A 177 -12.08 7.00 -3.54
C PHE A 177 -12.15 6.72 -2.02
N ALA A 178 -11.26 7.29 -1.22
CA ALA A 178 -11.29 7.14 0.22
C ALA A 178 -12.54 7.84 0.79
N GLY A 179 -13.23 7.18 1.73
CA GLY A 179 -14.45 7.70 2.35
C GLY A 179 -15.74 7.48 1.53
N LEU A 180 -15.67 6.91 0.33
CA LEU A 180 -16.89 6.48 -0.39
C LEU A 180 -17.60 5.38 0.43
N PRO A 181 -18.89 5.56 0.75
CA PRO A 181 -19.64 4.57 1.52
C PRO A 181 -19.80 3.27 0.71
N GLY A 182 -19.97 2.16 1.41
CA GLY A 182 -20.15 0.86 0.76
C GLY A 182 -19.85 -0.31 1.68
N GLY A 183 -19.91 -1.51 1.12
CA GLY A 183 -19.55 -2.74 1.82
C GLY A 183 -18.06 -2.78 2.20
N ARG A 184 -17.69 -3.60 3.19
CA ARG A 184 -16.27 -3.86 3.48
C ARG A 184 -15.64 -4.56 2.27
N PHE A 185 -14.48 -4.09 1.81
CA PHE A 185 -13.73 -4.79 0.77
C PHE A 185 -13.37 -6.23 1.21
N ASP A 186 -13.55 -7.18 0.30
CA ASP A 186 -13.23 -8.59 0.47
C ASP A 186 -12.90 -9.22 -0.89
N LEU A 187 -12.32 -10.42 -0.87
CA LEU A 187 -12.04 -11.21 -2.06
C LEU A 187 -13.20 -12.17 -2.37
N PRO A 188 -13.45 -12.52 -3.65
CA PRO A 188 -14.36 -13.59 -4.02
C PRO A 188 -14.05 -14.91 -3.28
N ASP A 189 -15.07 -15.73 -3.03
CA ASP A 189 -14.90 -17.00 -2.29
C ASP A 189 -13.85 -17.92 -2.91
N THR A 190 -13.79 -17.98 -4.25
CA THR A 190 -12.79 -18.74 -5.00
C THR A 190 -11.37 -18.28 -4.69
N ALA A 191 -11.12 -16.97 -4.62
CA ALA A 191 -9.83 -16.40 -4.26
C ALA A 191 -9.51 -16.60 -2.78
N ARG A 192 -10.48 -16.45 -1.87
CA ARG A 192 -10.27 -16.73 -0.44
C ARG A 192 -9.86 -18.19 -0.20
N ARG A 193 -10.52 -19.13 -0.88
CA ARG A 193 -10.15 -20.56 -0.84
C ARG A 193 -8.77 -20.83 -1.43
N LEU A 194 -8.40 -20.12 -2.49
CA LEU A 194 -7.07 -20.22 -3.09
C LEU A 194 -5.98 -19.72 -2.11
N ALA A 195 -6.17 -18.54 -1.50
CA ALA A 195 -5.27 -18.00 -0.48
C ALA A 195 -5.14 -18.94 0.74
N TYR A 196 -6.25 -19.54 1.18
CA TYR A 196 -6.26 -20.58 2.19
C TYR A 196 -5.40 -21.78 1.75
N ALA A 197 -5.63 -22.33 0.57
CA ALA A 197 -4.93 -23.52 0.09
C ALA A 197 -3.42 -23.28 -0.06
N GLN A 198 -3.03 -22.13 -0.60
CA GLN A 198 -1.62 -21.76 -0.81
C GLN A 198 -0.87 -21.51 0.50
N SER A 199 -1.55 -21.11 1.57
CA SER A 199 -0.93 -20.74 2.85
C SER A 199 -0.70 -21.92 3.81
N ARG A 200 -1.13 -23.15 3.46
CA ARG A 200 -1.12 -24.27 4.41
C ARG A 200 0.28 -24.63 4.92
N ASP A 201 1.28 -24.60 4.05
CA ASP A 201 2.66 -24.91 4.42
C ASP A 201 3.25 -23.85 5.37
N ASP A 202 2.93 -22.58 5.15
CA ASP A 202 3.34 -21.46 5.99
C ASP A 202 2.64 -21.46 7.35
N VAL A 203 1.33 -21.76 7.37
CA VAL A 203 0.56 -21.95 8.61
C VAL A 203 1.15 -23.11 9.43
N ALA A 204 1.40 -24.25 8.81
CA ALA A 204 1.99 -25.40 9.48
C ALA A 204 3.42 -25.11 9.97
N PHE A 205 4.16 -24.26 9.26
CA PHE A 205 5.47 -23.77 9.72
C PHE A 205 5.34 -22.90 10.98
N VAL A 206 4.45 -21.90 11.01
CA VAL A 206 4.34 -21.01 12.18
C VAL A 206 3.73 -21.70 13.39
N ASP A 207 2.82 -22.66 13.19
CA ASP A 207 2.31 -23.51 14.26
C ASP A 207 3.46 -24.32 14.89
N ARG A 208 4.20 -25.10 14.09
CA ARG A 208 5.30 -25.92 14.60
C ARG A 208 6.45 -25.13 15.23
N GLN A 209 6.76 -23.95 14.71
CA GLN A 209 7.94 -23.18 15.16
C GLN A 209 7.62 -22.18 16.27
N TYR A 210 6.40 -21.67 16.33
CA TYR A 210 6.02 -20.57 17.21
C TYR A 210 4.75 -20.86 18.03
N GLY A 211 4.12 -22.02 17.87
CA GLY A 211 2.90 -22.41 18.59
C GLY A 211 1.65 -21.64 18.14
N ILE A 212 1.68 -21.00 16.96
CA ILE A 212 0.56 -20.20 16.45
C ILE A 212 -0.43 -21.12 15.72
N ALA A 213 -1.16 -21.93 16.48
CA ALA A 213 -2.12 -22.90 15.96
C ALA A 213 -3.46 -22.30 15.51
N ARG A 214 -3.71 -21.01 15.79
CA ARG A 214 -5.01 -20.36 15.52
C ARG A 214 -5.40 -20.30 14.05
N TYR A 215 -4.44 -20.43 13.13
CA TYR A 215 -4.69 -20.44 11.68
C TYR A 215 -4.81 -21.87 11.12
N THR A 216 -4.70 -22.89 11.99
CA THR A 216 -4.91 -24.31 11.70
C THR A 216 -6.40 -24.63 11.83
N TYR A 217 -7.16 -24.28 10.80
CA TYR A 217 -8.59 -24.59 10.67
C TYR A 217 -8.86 -25.25 9.32
N SER A 218 -10.00 -25.93 9.18
CA SER A 218 -10.41 -26.60 7.94
C SER A 218 -11.06 -25.62 6.94
N PRO A 219 -11.13 -25.96 5.64
CA PRO A 219 -11.76 -25.09 4.63
C PRO A 219 -13.23 -24.75 4.91
N GLU A 220 -13.94 -25.61 5.65
CA GLU A 220 -15.35 -25.42 6.03
C GLU A 220 -15.52 -24.34 7.11
N GLN A 221 -14.44 -24.03 7.84
CA GLN A 221 -14.43 -23.00 8.88
C GLN A 221 -14.08 -21.60 8.32
N LEU A 222 -13.79 -21.49 7.01
CA LEU A 222 -13.58 -20.21 6.36
C LEU A 222 -14.83 -19.34 6.48
N ALA A 223 -14.66 -18.12 6.99
CA ALA A 223 -15.73 -17.14 7.00
C ALA A 223 -16.21 -16.87 5.56
N PRO A 224 -17.54 -16.78 5.34
CA PRO A 224 -18.09 -16.51 4.02
C PRO A 224 -17.55 -15.18 3.50
N SER A 225 -17.32 -15.13 2.19
CA SER A 225 -16.91 -13.91 1.52
C SER A 225 -17.99 -12.82 1.68
N GLY A 226 -17.57 -11.61 2.05
CA GLY A 226 -18.37 -10.39 1.93
C GLY A 226 -18.32 -9.77 0.53
N TYR A 227 -17.70 -10.44 -0.45
CA TYR A 227 -17.60 -9.97 -1.82
C TYR A 227 -18.99 -9.87 -2.46
N THR A 228 -19.26 -8.71 -3.05
CA THR A 228 -20.49 -8.47 -3.81
C THR A 228 -20.20 -7.67 -5.07
N GLU A 229 -20.91 -8.03 -6.14
CA GLU A 229 -20.99 -7.28 -7.40
C GLU A 229 -22.41 -6.70 -7.58
N ASP A 230 -23.05 -6.26 -6.50
CA ASP A 230 -24.40 -5.65 -6.56
C ASP A 230 -24.45 -4.45 -7.51
N VAL A 231 -23.30 -3.82 -7.77
CA VAL A 231 -23.16 -2.77 -8.77
C VAL A 231 -22.79 -3.38 -10.11
N SER A 232 -23.63 -3.17 -11.13
CA SER A 232 -23.38 -3.71 -12.46
C SER A 232 -22.04 -3.21 -13.04
N ILE A 233 -21.34 -4.10 -13.73
CA ILE A 233 -20.07 -3.77 -14.41
C ILE A 233 -20.23 -2.58 -15.34
N GLY A 234 -21.33 -2.52 -16.10
CA GLY A 234 -21.62 -1.41 -17.02
C GLY A 234 -21.76 -0.06 -16.31
N PHE A 235 -22.33 -0.02 -15.10
CA PHE A 235 -22.38 1.20 -14.30
C PHE A 235 -20.99 1.61 -13.80
N LEU A 236 -20.22 0.65 -13.26
CA LEU A 236 -18.86 0.90 -12.78
C LEU A 236 -17.96 1.43 -13.90
N ASP A 237 -18.08 0.87 -15.10
CA ASP A 237 -17.34 1.32 -16.28
C ASP A 237 -17.75 2.73 -16.70
N ALA A 238 -19.06 2.99 -16.84
CA ALA A 238 -19.54 4.33 -17.20
C ALA A 238 -19.11 5.40 -16.19
N LEU A 239 -19.09 5.05 -14.90
CA LEU A 239 -18.64 5.95 -13.83
C LEU A 239 -17.13 6.16 -13.87
N ALA A 240 -16.34 5.11 -14.10
CA ALA A 240 -14.90 5.23 -14.27
C ALA A 240 -14.53 6.09 -15.48
N ASP A 241 -15.24 5.94 -16.61
CA ASP A 241 -15.09 6.79 -17.80
C ASP A 241 -15.43 8.25 -17.50
N ARG A 242 -16.50 8.49 -16.74
CA ARG A 242 -16.90 9.84 -16.34
C ARG A 242 -15.88 10.48 -15.41
N LEU A 243 -15.37 9.74 -14.43
CA LEU A 243 -14.33 10.21 -13.51
C LEU A 243 -13.03 10.52 -14.25
N TYR A 244 -12.59 9.63 -15.13
CA TYR A 244 -11.43 9.84 -15.98
C TYR A 244 -11.56 11.11 -16.83
N THR A 245 -12.71 11.28 -17.50
CA THR A 245 -12.98 12.47 -18.33
C THR A 245 -12.94 13.75 -17.49
N THR A 246 -13.58 13.73 -16.31
CA THR A 246 -13.67 14.90 -15.43
C THR A 246 -12.31 15.26 -14.84
N ASP A 247 -11.53 14.27 -14.41
CA ASP A 247 -10.17 14.47 -13.89
C ASP A 247 -9.24 15.03 -14.98
N ALA A 248 -9.31 14.47 -16.19
CA ALA A 248 -8.53 14.96 -17.34
C ALA A 248 -8.91 16.42 -17.70
N GLU A 249 -10.19 16.77 -17.66
CA GLU A 249 -10.66 18.14 -17.88
C GLU A 249 -10.18 19.10 -16.78
N ALA A 250 -10.24 18.69 -15.52
CA ALA A 250 -9.80 19.49 -14.37
C ALA A 250 -8.27 19.69 -14.39
N ALA A 251 -7.50 18.64 -14.64
CA ALA A 251 -6.05 18.69 -14.72
C ALA A 251 -5.58 19.56 -15.90
N ALA A 252 -6.20 19.42 -17.07
CA ALA A 252 -5.94 20.30 -18.21
C ALA A 252 -6.27 21.76 -17.88
N GLY A 253 -7.42 22.00 -17.24
CA GLY A 253 -7.83 23.34 -16.80
C GLY A 253 -6.82 23.99 -15.86
N ARG A 254 -6.34 23.25 -14.85
CA ARG A 254 -5.32 23.74 -13.91
C ARG A 254 -4.02 24.10 -14.61
N LEU A 255 -3.48 23.24 -15.47
CA LEU A 255 -2.24 23.53 -16.21
C LEU A 255 -2.36 24.78 -17.08
N LEU A 256 -3.52 24.98 -17.73
CA LEU A 256 -3.78 26.17 -18.55
C LEU A 256 -3.88 27.44 -17.68
N LEU A 257 -4.59 27.38 -16.56
CA LEU A 257 -4.70 28.51 -15.64
C LEU A 257 -3.35 28.89 -15.03
N ASP A 258 -2.56 27.90 -14.60
CA ASP A 258 -1.23 28.13 -14.05
C ASP A 258 -0.30 28.69 -15.12
N SER A 259 -0.37 28.18 -16.36
CA SER A 259 0.39 28.72 -17.50
C SER A 259 0.08 30.20 -17.73
N ILE A 260 -1.20 30.58 -17.79
CA ILE A 260 -1.64 31.98 -17.92
C ILE A 260 -1.13 32.82 -16.74
N HIS A 261 -1.23 32.30 -15.51
CA HIS A 261 -0.76 33.00 -14.31
C HIS A 261 0.73 33.31 -14.37
N TRP A 262 1.56 32.37 -14.80
CA TRP A 262 3.02 32.59 -14.93
C TRP A 262 3.37 33.57 -16.05
N HIS A 263 2.68 33.50 -17.20
CA HIS A 263 2.86 34.50 -18.25
C HIS A 263 2.52 35.92 -17.78
N ALA A 264 1.42 36.08 -17.03
CA ALA A 264 1.02 37.37 -16.47
C ALA A 264 2.05 37.95 -15.49
N ARG A 265 2.94 37.12 -14.92
CA ARG A 265 4.05 37.52 -14.03
C ARG A 265 5.37 37.74 -14.76
N GLY A 266 5.41 37.63 -16.09
CA GLY A 266 6.63 37.72 -16.90
C GLY A 266 7.50 36.45 -16.89
N GLU A 267 7.04 35.38 -16.25
CA GLU A 267 7.75 34.10 -16.11
C GLU A 267 7.46 33.17 -17.31
N THR A 268 7.78 33.66 -18.51
CA THR A 268 7.35 33.05 -19.79
C THR A 268 7.81 31.61 -19.95
N ALA A 269 9.05 31.28 -19.59
CA ALA A 269 9.58 29.92 -19.71
C ALA A 269 8.78 28.90 -18.87
N ARG A 270 8.35 29.29 -17.67
CA ARG A 270 7.54 28.44 -16.79
C ARG A 270 6.11 28.29 -17.31
N GLY A 271 5.53 29.38 -17.83
CA GLY A 271 4.23 29.34 -18.50
C GLY A 271 4.22 28.40 -19.71
N ASP A 272 5.23 28.51 -20.58
CA ASP A 272 5.37 27.67 -21.77
C ASP A 272 5.61 26.19 -21.42
N ALA A 273 6.39 25.90 -20.37
CA ALA A 273 6.60 24.53 -19.89
C ALA A 273 5.29 23.86 -19.43
N LEU A 274 4.42 24.60 -18.72
CA LEU A 274 3.13 24.09 -18.28
C LEU A 274 2.15 23.89 -19.45
N LEU A 275 2.16 24.79 -20.44
CA LEU A 275 1.36 24.61 -21.66
C LEU A 275 1.84 23.38 -22.44
N GLN A 276 3.15 23.19 -22.59
CA GLN A 276 3.70 21.98 -23.21
C GLN A 276 3.33 20.73 -22.45
N GLN A 277 3.39 20.76 -21.12
CA GLN A 277 2.92 19.66 -20.29
C GLN A 277 1.44 19.36 -20.55
N ALA A 278 0.58 20.38 -20.67
CA ALA A 278 -0.83 20.19 -21.00
C ALA A 278 -1.03 19.58 -22.39
N ILE A 279 -0.27 20.03 -23.40
CA ILE A 279 -0.30 19.52 -24.78
C ILE A 279 0.07 18.05 -24.82
N VAL A 280 1.16 17.67 -24.15
CA VAL A 280 1.64 16.29 -24.08
C VAL A 280 0.66 15.40 -23.33
N ARG A 281 0.12 15.86 -22.19
CA ARG A 281 -0.78 15.07 -21.34
C ARG A 281 -2.19 14.94 -21.90
N PHE A 282 -2.69 15.97 -22.56
CA PHE A 282 -4.09 16.07 -22.96
C PHE A 282 -4.24 16.53 -24.43
N PRO A 283 -3.65 15.80 -25.39
CA PRO A 283 -3.59 16.23 -26.81
C PRO A 283 -4.97 16.35 -27.46
N HIS A 284 -5.97 15.62 -26.97
CA HIS A 284 -7.35 15.65 -27.47
C HIS A 284 -8.25 16.66 -26.74
N ASN A 285 -7.75 17.36 -25.73
CA ASN A 285 -8.55 18.36 -25.01
C ASN A 285 -8.69 19.64 -25.85
N ARG A 286 -9.94 20.00 -26.21
CA ARG A 286 -10.23 21.16 -27.07
C ARG A 286 -9.68 22.48 -26.52
N ARG A 287 -9.64 22.66 -25.20
CA ARG A 287 -9.12 23.89 -24.56
C ARG A 287 -7.60 23.98 -24.71
N VAL A 288 -6.91 22.85 -24.51
CA VAL A 288 -5.45 22.75 -24.70
C VAL A 288 -5.07 22.99 -26.16
N ALA A 289 -5.78 22.36 -27.10
CA ALA A 289 -5.57 22.57 -28.53
C ALA A 289 -5.74 24.05 -28.93
N ARG A 290 -6.77 24.72 -28.40
CA ARG A 290 -7.01 26.16 -28.63
C ARG A 290 -5.89 27.03 -28.05
N ALA A 291 -5.46 26.76 -26.82
CA ALA A 291 -4.37 27.51 -26.18
C ALA A 291 -3.05 27.38 -26.94
N ASN A 292 -2.70 26.17 -27.39
CA ASN A 292 -1.53 25.92 -28.24
C ASN A 292 -1.61 26.69 -29.57
N ALA A 293 -2.77 26.66 -30.23
CA ALA A 293 -2.98 27.37 -31.49
C ALA A 293 -2.86 28.89 -31.34
N GLN A 294 -3.31 29.45 -30.21
CA GLN A 294 -3.15 30.87 -29.91
C GLN A 294 -1.68 31.23 -29.67
N ARG A 295 -0.97 30.44 -28.87
CA ARG A 295 0.45 30.69 -28.56
C ARG A 295 1.36 30.67 -29.79
N ARG A 296 1.02 29.90 -30.83
CA ARG A 296 1.77 29.88 -32.10
C ARG A 296 1.57 31.12 -32.98
N ARG A 297 0.59 31.96 -32.67
CA ARG A 297 0.31 33.21 -33.42
C ARG A 297 0.96 34.43 -32.80
N ASP A 298 1.29 34.36 -31.51
CA ASP A 298 1.94 35.42 -30.73
C ASP A 298 3.47 35.30 -30.82
#